data_AF-A0A2S6VHU2-F1
#
_entry.id   AF-A0A2S6VHU2-F1
#
_cell.length_a   1.000
_cell.length_b   1.000
_cell.length_c   1.000
_cell.angle_alpha   90.00
_cell.angle_beta   90.00
_cell.angle_gamma   90.00
#
_symmetry.space_group_name_H-M   'P 1'
#
loop_
_entity.id
_entity.type
_entity.pdbx_description
1 polymer ?
#
loop_
_entity_poly.entity_id
_entity_poly.type
_entity_poly.pdbx_seq_one_letter_code
_entity_poly.pdbx_strand_id
1 'polypeptide(L)'
;MSNKFKILDADFLHKDTVVSFSTSIFKVGELALFSSYIFRNIGLQELNNKLKGWGRGQIPLIKDSHEWIENGKECEILVPGAKGWQKGRLRIKVVLEFCPDEVELEETPEKIIHEPITKNNHLMIFGKR
;
A
#
# COMPACT_ATOMS: atom_id res chain seq x y z
N MET A 1 -2.48 -17.47 -6.90
CA MET A 1 -1.51 -16.87 -5.96
C MET A 1 -2.24 -15.81 -5.16
N SER A 2 -2.20 -15.87 -3.83
CA SER A 2 -2.80 -14.83 -2.98
C SER A 2 -1.94 -13.57 -3.06
N ASN A 3 -2.54 -12.39 -3.25
CA ASN A 3 -1.77 -11.15 -3.25
C ASN A 3 -1.30 -10.85 -1.81
N LYS A 4 0.02 -10.85 -1.59
CA LYS A 4 0.65 -10.56 -0.29
C LYS A 4 1.15 -9.11 -0.17
N PHE A 5 1.17 -8.37 -1.26
CA PHE A 5 1.67 -6.99 -1.26
C PHE A 5 0.71 -6.06 -0.52
N LYS A 6 1.27 -5.24 0.37
CA LYS A 6 0.58 -4.14 1.05
C LYS A 6 1.09 -2.81 0.50
N ILE A 7 0.15 -1.92 0.17
CA ILE A 7 0.45 -0.54 -0.24
C ILE A 7 0.97 0.23 0.98
N LEU A 8 2.17 0.79 0.89
CA LEU A 8 2.80 1.54 1.97
C LEU A 8 2.44 3.03 1.98
N ASP A 9 2.24 3.63 0.81
CA ASP A 9 2.10 5.08 0.62
C ASP A 9 0.65 5.57 0.46
N ALA A 10 -0.33 4.68 0.62
CA ALA A 10 -1.75 4.82 0.23
C ALA A 10 -2.35 6.23 0.41
N ASP A 11 -2.17 6.80 1.61
CA ASP A 11 -2.49 8.17 1.99
C ASP A 11 -1.51 8.67 3.08
N PHE A 12 -0.20 8.44 2.88
CA PHE A 12 0.87 8.77 3.87
C PHE A 12 0.76 8.10 5.26
N LEU A 13 -0.11 7.09 5.42
CA LEU A 13 -0.30 6.38 6.70
C LEU A 13 1.02 5.84 7.29
N HIS A 14 1.91 5.33 6.44
CA HIS A 14 3.22 4.83 6.81
C HIS A 14 4.36 5.78 6.41
N LYS A 15 4.12 7.11 6.30
CA LYS A 15 5.12 8.07 5.78
C LYS A 15 6.45 8.06 6.54
N ASP A 16 6.39 7.84 7.86
CA ASP A 16 7.55 7.82 8.76
C ASP A 16 8.12 6.40 8.97
N THR A 17 7.46 5.37 8.43
CA THR A 17 8.06 4.04 8.28
C THR A 17 9.28 4.15 7.36
N VAL A 18 10.33 3.39 7.68
CA VAL A 18 11.56 3.39 6.90
C VAL A 18 11.72 2.10 6.10
N VAL A 19 12.22 2.24 4.88
CA VAL A 19 12.76 1.12 4.09
C VAL A 19 14.27 1.15 4.17
N SER A 20 14.88 -0.01 4.46
CA SER A 20 16.32 -0.19 4.54
C SER A 20 16.83 -0.98 3.36
N PHE A 21 17.88 -0.48 2.72
CA PHE A 21 18.68 -1.14 1.70
C PHE A 21 20.11 -1.33 2.23
N SER A 22 20.92 -2.13 1.54
CA SER A 22 22.30 -2.46 1.98
C SER A 22 23.23 -1.26 2.18
N THR A 23 22.90 -0.08 1.63
CA THR A 23 23.73 1.13 1.69
C THR A 23 22.98 2.38 2.17
N SER A 24 21.66 2.31 2.39
CA SER A 24 20.82 3.50 2.57
C SER A 24 19.50 3.18 3.26
N ILE A 25 18.95 4.16 3.97
CA ILE A 25 17.65 4.06 4.64
C ILE A 25 16.84 5.29 4.22
N PHE A 26 15.58 5.08 3.82
CA PHE A 26 14.68 6.16 3.41
C PHE A 26 13.37 6.07 4.16
N LYS A 27 12.77 7.23 4.47
CA LYS A 27 11.34 7.27 4.82
C LYS A 27 10.51 6.90 3.60
N VAL A 28 9.55 6.01 3.80
CA VAL A 28 8.59 5.58 2.77
C VAL A 28 7.86 6.79 2.17
N GLY A 29 7.45 7.76 3.00
CA GLY A 29 6.74 8.95 2.54
C GLY A 29 7.60 9.86 1.65
N GLU A 30 8.89 10.01 1.97
CA GLU A 30 9.82 10.78 1.14
C GLU A 30 10.08 10.07 -0.19
N LEU A 31 10.30 8.76 -0.16
CA LEU A 31 10.52 7.96 -1.36
C LEU A 31 9.29 8.02 -2.29
N ALA A 32 8.07 7.86 -1.75
CA ALA A 32 6.83 7.96 -2.51
C ALA A 32 6.61 9.36 -3.11
N LEU A 33 6.92 10.43 -2.37
CA LEU A 33 6.88 11.81 -2.87
C LEU A 33 7.85 12.01 -4.03
N PHE A 34 9.11 11.59 -3.89
CA PHE A 34 10.11 11.72 -4.95
C PHE A 34 9.76 10.86 -6.17
N SER A 35 9.32 9.61 -5.99
CA SER A 35 8.88 8.75 -7.10
C SER A 35 7.69 9.36 -7.87
N SER A 36 6.69 9.87 -7.15
CA SER A 36 5.53 10.56 -7.75
C SER A 36 5.95 11.83 -8.50
N TYR A 37 6.82 12.66 -7.91
CA TYR A 37 7.34 13.87 -8.53
C TYR A 37 8.17 13.56 -9.78
N ILE A 38 9.09 12.60 -9.73
CA ILE A 38 9.91 12.21 -10.89
C ILE A 38 9.03 11.66 -12.00
N PHE A 39 8.04 10.82 -11.68
CA PHE A 39 7.14 10.29 -12.70
C PHE A 39 6.29 11.39 -13.37
N ARG A 40 5.79 12.36 -12.58
CA ARG A 40 5.01 13.50 -13.08
C ARG A 40 5.77 14.37 -14.07
N ASN A 41 7.03 14.70 -13.75
CA ASN A 41 7.81 15.68 -14.52
C ASN A 41 8.61 15.03 -15.65
N ILE A 42 9.15 13.82 -15.43
CA ILE A 42 10.10 13.15 -16.34
C ILE A 42 9.50 11.84 -16.87
N GLY A 43 9.02 10.96 -15.98
CA GLY A 43 8.58 9.61 -16.35
C GLY A 43 7.46 9.57 -17.40
N LEU A 44 6.49 10.47 -17.31
CA LEU A 44 5.40 10.57 -18.28
C LEU A 44 5.87 11.07 -19.66
N GLN A 45 6.85 11.98 -19.69
CA GLN A 45 7.45 12.44 -20.95
C GLN A 45 8.24 11.31 -21.61
N GLU A 46 9.05 10.59 -20.83
CA GLU A 46 9.83 9.44 -21.31
C GLU A 46 8.96 8.28 -21.80
N LEU A 47 7.83 8.02 -21.13
CA LEU A 47 6.82 7.07 -21.61
C LEU A 47 6.30 7.48 -23.00
N ASN A 48 5.91 8.74 -23.19
CA ASN A 48 5.43 9.24 -24.48
C ASN A 48 6.52 9.17 -25.57
N ASN A 49 7.77 9.52 -25.23
CA ASN A 49 8.91 9.46 -26.14
C ASN A 49 9.15 8.03 -26.64
N LYS A 50 9.09 7.04 -25.74
CA LYS A 50 9.22 5.61 -26.10
C LYS A 50 8.04 5.10 -26.94
N LEU A 51 6.80 5.45 -26.59
CA LEU A 51 5.61 5.09 -27.39
C LEU A 51 5.71 5.63 -28.82
N LYS A 52 6.12 6.90 -28.96
CA LYS A 52 6.35 7.55 -30.26
C LYS A 52 7.47 6.86 -31.04
N GLY A 53 8.62 6.62 -30.40
CA GLY A 53 9.77 5.97 -31.02
C GLY A 53 9.51 4.54 -31.49
N TRP A 54 8.61 3.81 -30.82
CA TRP A 54 8.17 2.46 -31.21
C TRP A 54 6.98 2.44 -32.18
N GLY A 55 6.51 3.60 -32.66
CA GLY A 55 5.35 3.68 -33.56
C GLY A 55 4.03 3.22 -32.91
N ARG A 56 3.92 3.28 -31.58
CA ARG A 56 2.74 2.84 -30.82
C ARG A 56 1.74 3.98 -30.54
N GLY A 57 1.87 5.09 -31.25
CA GLY A 57 1.10 6.31 -31.02
C GLY A 57 1.75 7.21 -29.96
N GLN A 58 0.94 8.07 -29.35
CA GLN A 58 1.37 9.05 -28.35
C GLN A 58 0.28 9.18 -27.27
N ILE A 59 0.68 9.51 -26.04
CA ILE A 59 -0.25 9.97 -25.01
C ILE A 59 -0.43 11.49 -25.11
N PRO A 60 -1.62 12.05 -24.82
CA PRO A 60 -1.83 13.48 -24.74
C PRO A 60 -1.06 14.08 -23.56
N LEU A 61 0.15 14.57 -23.84
CA LEU A 61 0.91 15.45 -22.97
C LEU A 61 0.40 16.88 -23.15
N ILE A 62 -0.35 17.36 -22.16
CA ILE A 62 -0.67 18.78 -22.04
C ILE A 62 0.50 19.46 -21.30
N LYS A 63 0.61 20.80 -21.38
CA LYS A 63 1.60 21.56 -20.60
C LYS A 63 1.55 21.28 -19.09
N ASP A 64 0.39 20.86 -18.60
CA ASP A 64 0.20 20.44 -17.22
C ASP A 64 0.12 18.91 -17.14
N SER A 65 1.23 18.26 -16.74
CA SER A 65 1.28 16.80 -16.57
C SER A 65 0.62 16.32 -15.29
N HIS A 66 0.19 17.23 -14.40
CA HIS A 66 -0.47 16.89 -13.14
C HIS A 66 -1.80 16.16 -13.36
N GLU A 67 -2.53 16.48 -14.44
CA GLU A 67 -3.85 15.91 -14.71
C GLU A 67 -3.82 14.37 -14.75
N TRP A 68 -2.75 13.78 -15.29
CA TRP A 68 -2.59 12.32 -15.37
C TRP A 68 -2.47 11.61 -14.01
N ILE A 69 -2.01 12.31 -12.97
CA ILE A 69 -1.79 11.75 -11.62
C ILE A 69 -2.90 12.15 -10.66
N GLU A 70 -3.41 13.38 -10.78
CA GLU A 70 -4.41 13.93 -9.86
C GLU A 70 -5.83 13.56 -10.30
N ASN A 71 -6.24 14.02 -11.50
CA ASN A 71 -7.62 14.00 -12.00
C ASN A 71 -7.95 12.85 -12.97
N GLY A 72 -6.92 12.22 -13.55
CA GLY A 72 -7.02 11.29 -14.67
C GLY A 72 -7.37 11.99 -16.00
N LYS A 73 -6.94 11.39 -17.12
CA LYS A 73 -7.20 11.88 -18.47
C LYS A 73 -8.37 11.14 -19.12
N GLU A 74 -9.23 11.86 -19.82
CA GLU A 74 -10.41 11.30 -20.49
C GLU A 74 -10.04 10.31 -21.59
N CYS A 75 -10.73 9.17 -21.61
CA CYS A 75 -10.46 8.06 -22.50
C CYS A 75 -11.69 7.16 -22.70
N GLU A 76 -11.58 6.19 -23.61
CA GLU A 76 -12.52 5.09 -23.75
C GLU A 76 -11.77 3.76 -23.59
N ILE A 77 -12.39 2.78 -22.92
CA ILE A 77 -11.87 1.41 -22.80
C ILE A 77 -12.79 0.42 -23.50
N LEU A 78 -12.20 -0.53 -24.23
CA LEU A 78 -12.90 -1.68 -24.79
C LEU A 78 -12.32 -2.95 -24.15
N VAL A 79 -13.12 -3.61 -23.31
CA VAL A 79 -12.74 -4.88 -22.67
C VAL A 79 -13.22 -6.04 -23.55
N PRO A 80 -12.42 -7.08 -23.81
CA PRO A 80 -12.87 -8.28 -24.52
C PRO A 80 -14.16 -8.86 -23.89
N GLY A 81 -15.17 -9.11 -24.73
CA GLY A 81 -16.49 -9.59 -24.28
C GLY A 81 -17.44 -8.50 -23.74
N ALA A 82 -17.01 -7.24 -23.61
CA ALA A 82 -17.92 -6.14 -23.29
C ALA A 82 -18.82 -5.77 -24.47
N LYS A 83 -19.97 -5.14 -24.18
CA LYS A 83 -20.97 -4.73 -25.17
C LYS A 83 -20.57 -3.53 -26.05
N GLY A 84 -19.38 -2.95 -25.83
CA GLY A 84 -18.88 -1.78 -26.55
C GLY A 84 -17.85 -0.99 -25.75
N TRP A 85 -17.44 0.16 -26.30
CA TRP A 85 -16.55 1.12 -25.64
C TRP A 85 -17.22 1.77 -24.43
N GLN A 86 -16.44 1.97 -23.37
CA GLN A 86 -16.87 2.63 -22.13
C GLN A 86 -16.07 3.92 -21.93
N LYS A 87 -16.77 5.07 -21.89
CA LYS A 87 -16.18 6.37 -21.58
C LYS A 87 -15.80 6.47 -20.11
N GLY A 88 -14.65 7.07 -19.81
CA GLY A 88 -14.18 7.28 -18.45
C GLY A 88 -12.92 8.14 -18.39
N ARG A 89 -12.17 8.00 -17.30
CA ARG A 89 -10.86 8.64 -17.11
C ARG A 89 -9.82 7.64 -16.65
N LEU A 90 -8.64 7.67 -17.27
CA LEU A 90 -7.48 6.90 -16.88
C LEU A 90 -6.54 7.76 -16.02
N ARG A 91 -6.30 7.33 -14.78
CA ARG A 91 -5.37 7.97 -13.85
C ARG A 91 -4.20 7.05 -13.57
N ILE A 92 -2.98 7.58 -13.58
CA ILE A 92 -1.77 6.85 -13.21
C ILE A 92 -1.49 7.13 -11.73
N LYS A 93 -1.30 6.08 -10.94
CA LYS A 93 -0.74 6.18 -9.59
C LYS A 93 0.66 5.60 -9.58
N VAL A 94 1.59 6.29 -8.92
CA VAL A 94 2.81 5.68 -8.39
C VAL A 94 2.47 5.17 -7.00
N VAL A 95 2.95 3.96 -6.68
CA VAL A 95 2.62 3.24 -5.45
C VAL A 95 3.88 2.51 -5.00
N LEU A 96 4.17 2.53 -3.69
CA LEU A 96 5.19 1.68 -3.07
C LEU A 96 4.50 0.50 -2.39
N GLU A 97 4.81 -0.72 -2.82
CA GLU A 97 4.30 -1.94 -2.21
C GLU A 97 5.42 -2.73 -1.54
N PHE A 98 5.10 -3.39 -0.42
CA PHE A 98 6.03 -4.26 0.30
C PHE A 98 5.38 -5.62 0.60
N CYS A 99 6.19 -6.67 0.53
CA CYS A 99 5.84 -8.03 0.90
C CYS A 99 6.97 -8.55 1.80
N PRO A 100 6.74 -8.79 3.10
CA PRO A 100 7.73 -9.43 3.95
C PRO A 100 7.87 -10.92 3.56
N ASP A 101 9.06 -11.49 3.78
CA ASP A 101 9.33 -12.90 3.51
C ASP A 101 8.55 -13.82 4.46
N GLU A 102 8.48 -13.43 5.73
CA GLU A 102 7.67 -14.07 6.77
C GLU A 102 6.40 -13.26 7.02
N VAL A 103 5.29 -13.95 7.28
CA VAL A 103 4.04 -13.28 7.67
C VAL A 103 4.13 -13.02 9.17
N GLU A 104 4.12 -11.74 9.57
CA GLU A 104 3.93 -11.36 10.98
C GLU A 104 2.68 -12.05 11.51
N LEU A 105 2.86 -13.00 12.41
CA LEU A 105 1.78 -13.56 13.20
C LEU A 105 1.34 -12.44 14.15
N GLU A 106 0.13 -11.90 13.97
CA GLU A 106 -0.43 -10.97 14.93
C GLU A 106 -0.54 -11.67 16.29
N GLU A 107 0.33 -11.29 17.23
CA GLU A 107 0.23 -11.70 18.63
C GLU A 107 -1.08 -11.15 19.18
N THR A 108 -2.11 -11.99 19.23
CA THR A 108 -3.35 -11.66 19.92
C THR A 108 -3.00 -11.33 21.36
N PRO A 109 -3.43 -10.17 21.90
CA PRO A 109 -3.10 -9.80 23.26
C PRO A 109 -3.61 -10.87 24.21
N GLU A 110 -2.70 -11.52 24.93
CA GLU A 110 -3.02 -12.58 25.86
C GLU A 110 -4.09 -12.09 26.83
N LYS A 111 -5.29 -12.65 26.67
CA LYS A 111 -6.42 -12.34 27.55
C LYS A 111 -6.06 -12.90 28.91
N ILE A 112 -5.59 -12.04 29.83
CA ILE A 112 -5.24 -12.42 31.20
C ILE A 112 -6.50 -12.99 31.87
N ILE A 113 -6.63 -14.32 31.86
CA ILE A 113 -7.67 -15.03 32.59
C ILE A 113 -7.22 -15.07 34.04
N HIS A 114 -7.62 -14.06 34.82
CA HIS A 114 -7.58 -14.17 36.28
C HIS A 114 -8.58 -15.24 36.72
N GLU A 115 -8.08 -16.45 37.01
CA GLU A 115 -8.89 -17.50 37.63
C GLU A 115 -9.40 -17.05 39.01
N PRO A 116 -10.69 -17.31 39.34
CA PRO A 116 -11.23 -16.97 40.65
C PRO A 116 -10.80 -18.00 41.70
N ILE A 117 -10.01 -17.56 42.69
CA ILE A 117 -9.58 -18.40 43.82
C ILE A 117 -10.80 -18.85 44.63
N THR A 118 -11.15 -20.15 44.56
CA THR A 118 -12.31 -20.74 45.24
C THR A 118 -11.94 -21.55 46.50
N LYS A 119 -12.10 -20.87 47.64
CA LYS A 119 -12.42 -21.34 49.01
C LYS A 119 -12.19 -22.81 49.45
N ASN A 120 -11.45 -22.92 50.56
CA ASN A 120 -11.68 -23.72 51.78
C ASN A 120 -12.05 -25.22 51.72
N ASN A 121 -11.22 -26.04 52.37
CA ASN A 121 -11.48 -26.90 53.55
C ASN A 121 -10.19 -27.74 53.80
N HIS A 122 -9.79 -28.29 54.95
CA HIS A 122 -10.35 -28.55 56.30
C HIS A 122 -9.11 -28.77 57.26
N LEU A 123 -9.13 -28.99 58.59
CA LEU A 123 -10.16 -29.31 59.61
C LEU A 123 -9.74 -28.74 61.01
N MET A 124 -10.31 -29.29 62.09
CA MET A 124 -10.18 -29.03 63.53
C MET A 124 -8.80 -29.29 64.19
N ILE A 125 -8.54 -28.63 65.33
CA ILE A 125 -8.51 -29.29 66.64
C ILE A 125 -9.30 -28.45 67.66
N PHE A 126 -10.29 -29.06 68.34
CA PHE A 126 -10.93 -28.52 69.55
C PHE A 126 -10.46 -29.34 70.76
N GLY A 127 -10.13 -28.69 71.88
CA GLY A 127 -9.77 -29.37 73.13
C GLY A 127 -9.80 -28.44 74.34
N LYS A 128 -10.92 -28.42 75.07
CA LYS A 128 -11.04 -27.70 76.35
C LYS A 128 -10.36 -28.49 77.48
N ARG A 129 -9.58 -27.84 78.32
CA ARG A 129 -10.00 -27.37 79.66
C ARG A 129 -8.92 -26.50 80.30
#